data_AF-A0A8K0CRN0-F1
#
_entry.id   AF-A0A8K0CRN0-F1
#
_cell.length_a   1.000
_cell.length_b   1.000
_cell.length_c   1.000
_cell.angle_alpha   90.00
_cell.angle_beta   90.00
_cell.angle_gamma   90.00
#
_symmetry.space_group_name_H-M   'P 1'
#
loop_
_entity.id
_entity.type
_entity.pdbx_description
1 polymer ?
#
loop_
_entity_poly.entity_id
_entity_poly.type
_entity_poly.pdbx_seq_one_letter_code
_entity_poly.pdbx_strand_id
1 'polypeptide(L)'
;MAKTTVLLTNRISIGKLLEKLQQPPLLPNPCRGDNEKELIKRCLRITSIQTISYWILTYGSIIIAVLYTLAKRLSSSDYHDWQFPYGQITIINATYSPNFEILWFYQNLSLASMAMHFSTTDLLIAAVLVHISFQFKMLQNYIRKSVDNSCTIMLK
;
A
#
# COMPACT_ATOMS: atom_id res chain seq x y z
N MET A 1 -2.15 13.81 -0.93
CA MET A 1 -1.39 15.07 -0.76
C MET A 1 -0.92 15.20 0.69
N ALA A 2 -1.80 15.46 1.68
CA ALA A 2 -1.37 15.62 3.07
C ALA A 2 -0.58 14.41 3.62
N LYS A 3 -1.07 13.18 3.43
CA LYS A 3 -0.36 11.96 3.86
C LYS A 3 1.02 11.81 3.22
N THR A 4 1.11 12.03 1.90
CA THR A 4 2.34 11.95 1.12
C THR A 4 3.36 12.99 1.58
N THR A 5 2.91 14.22 1.83
CA THR A 5 3.76 15.29 2.38
C THR A 5 4.23 14.95 3.78
N VAL A 6 3.34 14.49 4.67
CA VAL A 6 3.70 14.09 6.04
C VAL A 6 4.75 12.97 6.02
N LEU A 7 4.59 11.98 5.14
CA LEU A 7 5.53 10.88 4.98
C LEU A 7 6.90 11.36 4.48
N LEU A 8 6.92 12.25 3.49
CA LEU A 8 8.16 12.83 2.94
C LEU A 8 8.88 13.74 3.94
N THR A 9 8.14 14.53 4.71
CA THR A 9 8.70 15.39 5.76
C THR A 9 9.30 14.56 6.90
N ASN A 10 8.66 13.46 7.27
CA ASN A 10 9.11 12.58 8.36
C ASN A 10 9.94 11.38 7.89
N ARG A 11 10.40 11.36 6.63
CA ARG A 11 11.07 10.20 6.03
C ARG A 11 12.28 9.70 6.81
N ILE A 12 13.03 10.61 7.44
CA ILE A 12 14.21 10.26 8.26
C ILE A 12 13.76 9.53 9.53
N SER A 13 12.72 10.04 10.19
CA SER A 13 12.15 9.41 11.40
C SER A 13 11.55 8.05 11.09
N ILE A 14 10.83 7.92 9.96
CA ILE A 14 10.28 6.64 9.48
C ILE A 14 11.41 5.67 9.13
N GLY A 15 12.48 6.14 8.47
CA GLY A 15 13.66 5.34 8.17
C GLY A 15 14.33 4.80 9.43
N LYS A 16 14.55 5.67 10.43
CA LYS A 16 15.08 5.27 11.75
C LYS A 16 14.17 4.27 12.46
N LEU A 17 12.84 4.44 12.32
CA LEU A 17 11.88 3.51 12.88
C LEU A 17 12.01 2.15 12.20
N LEU A 18 11.98 2.09 10.86
CA LEU A 18 12.18 0.86 10.08
C LEU A 18 13.51 0.16 10.41
N GLU A 19 14.59 0.92 10.57
CA GLU A 19 15.90 0.40 10.96
C GLU A 19 15.85 -0.23 12.36
N LYS A 20 15.25 0.46 13.33
CA LYS A 20 15.03 -0.10 14.68
C LYS A 20 14.13 -1.34 14.66
N LEU A 21 13.11 -1.37 13.80
CA LEU A 21 12.24 -2.54 13.62
C LEU A 21 13.02 -3.75 13.09
N GLN A 22 14.14 -3.54 12.39
CA GLN A 22 15.01 -4.58 11.84
C GLN A 22 16.16 -5.00 12.78
N GLN A 23 16.28 -4.43 13.97
CA GLN A 23 17.34 -4.74 14.94
C GLN A 23 16.86 -5.70 16.05
N PRO A 24 17.77 -6.44 16.72
CA PRO A 24 17.43 -7.17 17.94
C PRO A 24 16.90 -6.19 19.00
N PRO A 25 15.86 -6.51 19.78
CA PRO A 25 15.29 -7.84 20.04
C PRO A 25 14.25 -8.32 19.01
N LEU A 26 14.05 -7.63 17.88
CA LEU A 26 12.90 -7.81 16.98
C LEU A 26 13.19 -8.70 15.76
N LEU A 27 14.44 -9.09 15.56
CA LEU A 27 14.85 -10.13 14.61
C LEU A 27 14.42 -11.53 15.10
N PRO A 28 14.04 -12.46 14.19
CA PRO A 28 13.74 -13.84 14.54
C PRO A 28 14.89 -14.44 15.34
N ASN A 29 14.62 -14.80 16.59
CA ASN A 29 15.62 -15.45 17.43
C ASN A 29 15.17 -16.89 17.70
N PRO A 30 15.83 -17.90 17.10
CA PRO A 30 15.46 -19.30 17.30
C PRO A 30 15.53 -19.76 18.76
N CYS A 31 16.28 -19.05 19.62
CA CYS A 31 16.40 -19.36 21.03
C CYS A 31 15.25 -18.78 21.89
N ARG A 32 14.40 -17.91 21.34
CA ARG A 32 13.37 -17.18 22.11
C ARG A 32 12.02 -17.89 22.14
N GLY A 33 11.61 -18.54 21.04
CA GLY A 33 10.47 -19.46 21.02
C GLY A 33 10.17 -20.11 19.67
N ASP A 34 9.61 -21.32 19.71
CA ASP A 34 9.32 -22.15 18.52
C ASP A 34 8.29 -21.51 17.56
N ASN A 35 7.46 -20.60 18.08
CA ASN A 35 6.36 -19.97 17.34
C ASN A 35 6.74 -18.67 16.60
N GLU A 36 7.95 -18.12 16.79
CA GLU A 36 8.33 -16.83 16.16
C GLU A 36 8.42 -16.91 14.64
N LYS A 37 8.94 -18.02 14.10
CA LYS A 37 9.03 -18.24 12.65
C LYS A 37 7.64 -18.25 11.99
N GLU A 38 6.66 -18.86 12.64
CA GLU A 38 5.28 -18.91 12.14
C GLU A 38 4.61 -17.53 12.21
N LEU A 39 4.88 -16.74 13.26
CA LEU A 39 4.39 -15.36 13.36
C LEU A 39 4.95 -14.48 12.25
N ILE A 40 6.24 -14.57 11.96
CA ILE A 40 6.86 -13.80 10.86
C ILE A 40 6.30 -14.24 9.51
N LYS A 41 6.13 -15.55 9.29
CA LYS A 41 5.51 -16.06 8.06
C LYS A 41 4.10 -15.52 7.87
N ARG A 42 3.30 -15.44 8.94
CA ARG A 42 1.96 -14.82 8.93
C ARG A 42 2.02 -13.32 8.65
N CYS A 43 2.95 -12.60 9.25
CA CYS A 43 3.17 -11.17 9.00
C CYS A 43 3.47 -10.90 7.51
N LEU A 44 4.41 -11.66 6.94
CA LEU A 44 4.73 -11.59 5.51
C LEU A 44 3.54 -11.93 4.65
N ARG A 45 2.81 -13.01 4.97
CA ARG A 45 1.62 -13.43 4.23
C ARG A 45 0.54 -12.34 4.19
N ILE A 46 0.22 -11.76 5.35
CA ILE A 46 -0.78 -10.68 5.46
C ILE A 46 -0.34 -9.46 4.66
N THR A 47 0.91 -9.03 4.80
CA THR A 47 1.45 -7.87 4.10
C THR A 47 1.45 -8.09 2.58
N SER A 48 1.82 -9.29 2.12
CA SER A 48 1.81 -9.65 0.70
C SER A 48 0.39 -9.70 0.13
N ILE A 49 -0.56 -10.33 0.84
CA ILE A 49 -1.97 -10.36 0.41
C ILE A 49 -2.51 -8.94 0.30
N GLN A 50 -2.28 -8.10 1.32
CA GLN A 50 -2.71 -6.71 1.31
C GLN A 50 -2.12 -5.93 0.13
N THR A 51 -0.82 -6.11 -0.13
CA THR A 51 -0.12 -5.48 -1.25
C THR A 51 -0.76 -5.88 -2.59
N ILE A 52 -0.97 -7.18 -2.80
CA ILE A 52 -1.60 -7.71 -4.02
C ILE A 52 -3.02 -7.16 -4.18
N SER A 53 -3.83 -7.19 -3.11
CA SER A 53 -5.21 -6.68 -3.13
C SER A 53 -5.26 -5.19 -3.49
N TYR A 54 -4.41 -4.36 -2.90
CA TYR A 54 -4.35 -2.93 -3.22
C TYR A 54 -3.96 -2.68 -4.67
N TRP A 55 -2.98 -3.41 -5.21
CA TRP A 55 -2.57 -3.23 -6.60
C TRP A 55 -3.63 -3.68 -7.59
N ILE A 56 -4.30 -4.81 -7.34
CA ILE A 56 -5.40 -5.30 -8.18
C ILE A 56 -6.54 -4.30 -8.21
N LEU A 57 -6.96 -3.77 -7.05
CA LEU A 57 -8.04 -2.78 -7.00
C LEU A 57 -7.65 -1.46 -7.67
N THR A 58 -6.42 -0.98 -7.43
CA THR A 58 -5.93 0.28 -8.00
C THR A 58 -5.85 0.19 -9.52
N TYR A 59 -5.09 -0.78 -10.06
CA TYR A 59 -4.94 -0.91 -11.51
C TYR A 59 -6.22 -1.40 -12.19
N GLY A 60 -6.99 -2.27 -11.54
CA GLY A 60 -8.28 -2.72 -12.05
C GLY A 60 -9.23 -1.56 -12.29
N SER A 61 -9.34 -0.62 -11.33
CA SER A 61 -10.19 0.55 -11.50
C SER A 61 -9.75 1.46 -12.64
N ILE A 62 -8.44 1.64 -12.83
CA ILE A 62 -7.88 2.44 -13.93
C ILE A 62 -8.15 1.77 -15.28
N ILE A 63 -7.88 0.47 -15.39
CA ILE A 63 -8.11 -0.29 -16.63
C ILE A 63 -9.59 -0.27 -17.02
N ILE A 64 -10.50 -0.47 -16.06
CA ILE A 64 -11.96 -0.43 -16.33
C ILE A 64 -12.37 0.94 -16.87
N ALA A 65 -11.88 2.04 -16.28
CA ALA A 65 -12.20 3.39 -16.73
C ALA A 65 -11.61 3.69 -18.14
N VAL A 66 -10.38 3.24 -18.40
CA VAL A 66 -9.74 3.33 -19.72
C VAL A 66 -10.56 2.58 -20.77
N LEU A 67 -10.93 1.33 -20.49
CA LEU A 67 -11.71 0.50 -21.41
C LEU A 67 -13.10 1.08 -21.67
N TYR A 68 -13.77 1.59 -20.63
CA TYR A 68 -15.08 2.22 -20.76
C TYR A 68 -15.04 3.44 -21.69
N THR A 69 -14.06 4.33 -21.48
CA THR A 69 -13.92 5.54 -22.28
C THR A 69 -13.43 5.26 -23.70
N LEU A 70 -12.58 4.26 -23.88
CA LEU A 70 -12.18 3.79 -25.20
C LEU A 70 -13.35 3.16 -25.97
N ALA A 71 -14.17 2.33 -25.31
CA ALA A 71 -15.36 1.74 -25.92
C ALA A 71 -16.38 2.82 -26.33
N LYS A 72 -16.61 3.82 -25.48
CA LYS A 72 -17.42 5.01 -25.81
C LYS A 72 -16.89 5.75 -27.03
N ARG A 73 -15.57 5.96 -27.10
CA ARG A 73 -14.93 6.61 -28.24
C ARG A 73 -15.05 5.81 -29.53
N LEU A 74 -14.95 4.48 -29.45
CA LEU A 74 -15.11 3.59 -30.62
C LEU A 74 -16.58 3.51 -31.08
N SER A 75 -17.53 3.61 -30.15
CA SER A 75 -18.95 3.46 -30.45
C SER A 75 -19.63 4.72 -30.98
N SER A 76 -19.12 5.92 -30.69
CA SER A 76 -19.72 7.17 -31.15
C SER A 76 -18.73 8.01 -31.94
N SER A 77 -19.14 8.37 -33.17
CA SER A 77 -18.41 9.32 -34.01
C SER A 77 -18.65 10.77 -33.60
N ASP A 78 -19.65 11.04 -32.76
CA ASP A 78 -19.99 12.40 -32.33
C ASP A 78 -19.16 12.81 -31.10
N TYR A 79 -18.64 14.03 -31.13
CA TYR A 79 -17.78 14.58 -30.08
C TYR A 79 -18.54 14.85 -28.78
N HIS A 80 -19.86 15.04 -28.85
CA HIS A 80 -20.71 15.24 -27.67
C HIS A 80 -20.76 14.00 -26.76
N ASP A 81 -20.54 12.81 -27.31
CA ASP A 81 -20.54 11.56 -26.56
C ASP A 81 -19.17 11.21 -25.97
N TRP A 82 -18.13 11.97 -26.31
CA TRP A 82 -16.79 11.73 -25.81
C TRP A 82 -16.68 12.10 -24.35
N GLN A 83 -16.32 11.12 -23.53
CA GLN A 83 -16.22 11.27 -22.09
C GLN A 83 -14.81 10.99 -21.62
N PHE A 84 -14.33 11.87 -20.75
CA PHE A 84 -13.10 11.68 -20.00
C PHE A 84 -13.37 10.79 -18.78
N PRO A 85 -12.45 9.88 -18.44
CA PRO A 85 -12.68 8.92 -17.36
C PRO A 85 -12.76 9.58 -15.97
N TYR A 86 -12.19 10.77 -15.80
CA TYR A 86 -12.03 11.40 -14.48
C TYR A 86 -12.40 12.90 -14.45
N GLY A 87 -13.34 13.29 -15.31
CA GLY A 87 -13.84 14.67 -15.42
C GLY A 87 -13.23 15.44 -16.60
N GLN A 88 -13.92 16.49 -17.04
CA GLN A 88 -13.51 17.29 -18.20
C GLN A 88 -12.37 18.26 -17.85
N ILE A 89 -11.34 18.29 -18.70
CA ILE A 89 -10.29 19.30 -18.66
C ILE A 89 -10.72 20.44 -19.59
N THR A 90 -11.04 21.60 -19.02
CA THR A 90 -11.58 22.76 -19.78
C THR A 90 -10.52 23.71 -20.32
N ILE A 91 -9.25 23.49 -19.97
CA ILE A 91 -8.13 24.38 -20.31
C ILE A 91 -7.81 24.34 -21.81
N ILE A 92 -8.06 23.20 -22.46
CA ILE A 92 -7.77 22.98 -23.88
C ILE A 92 -9.06 22.49 -24.54
N ASN A 93 -9.34 22.99 -25.76
CA ASN A 93 -10.50 22.54 -26.51
C ASN A 93 -10.31 21.07 -26.95
N ALA A 94 -11.12 20.19 -26.37
CA ALA A 94 -11.09 18.75 -26.59
C ALA A 94 -12.18 18.25 -27.57
N THR A 95 -12.86 19.15 -28.29
CA THR A 95 -13.92 18.77 -29.24
C THR A 95 -13.39 18.21 -30.56
N TYR A 96 -12.07 18.23 -30.77
CA TYR A 96 -11.45 17.73 -32.00
C TYR A 96 -10.21 16.87 -31.72
N SER A 97 -9.94 15.95 -32.65
CA SER A 97 -8.71 15.14 -32.67
C SER A 97 -7.55 15.99 -33.24
N PRO A 98 -6.30 15.87 -32.74
CA PRO A 98 -5.79 14.90 -31.76
C PRO A 98 -5.84 15.38 -30.29
N ASN A 99 -6.43 16.54 -30.02
CA ASN A 99 -6.40 17.14 -28.67
C ASN A 99 -7.08 16.25 -27.63
N PHE A 100 -8.22 15.65 -27.99
CA PHE A 100 -8.93 14.73 -27.10
C PHE A 100 -8.03 13.57 -26.64
N GLU A 101 -7.33 12.94 -27.58
CA GLU A 101 -6.48 11.78 -27.33
C GLU A 101 -5.27 12.14 -26.46
N ILE A 102 -4.66 13.31 -26.70
CA ILE A 102 -3.56 13.83 -25.88
C ILE A 102 -4.03 14.11 -24.45
N LEU A 103 -5.16 14.79 -24.29
CA LEU A 103 -5.72 15.09 -22.97
C LEU A 103 -6.13 13.82 -22.24
N TRP A 104 -6.74 12.87 -22.95
CA TRP A 104 -7.15 11.58 -22.40
C TRP A 104 -5.94 10.78 -21.92
N PHE A 105 -4.87 10.72 -22.73
CA PHE A 105 -3.63 10.05 -22.35
C PHE A 105 -2.97 10.72 -21.14
N TYR A 106 -2.89 12.06 -21.15
CA TYR A 106 -2.35 12.84 -20.04
C TYR A 106 -3.12 12.61 -18.74
N GLN A 107 -4.45 12.58 -18.79
CA GLN A 107 -5.29 12.37 -17.62
C GLN A 107 -5.09 10.97 -17.02
N ASN A 108 -5.04 9.94 -17.87
CA ASN A 108 -4.79 8.57 -17.43
C ASN A 108 -3.39 8.41 -16.83
N LEU A 109 -2.37 8.99 -17.46
CA LEU A 109 -0.99 8.95 -16.93
C LEU A 109 -0.88 9.68 -15.59
N SER A 110 -1.49 10.86 -15.49
CA SER A 110 -1.50 11.67 -14.26
C SER A 110 -2.21 10.94 -13.13
N LEU A 111 -3.37 10.34 -13.42
CA LEU A 111 -4.10 9.59 -12.41
C LEU A 111 -3.36 8.30 -12.00
N ALA A 112 -2.78 7.56 -12.95
CA ALA A 112 -1.99 6.38 -12.63
C ALA A 112 -0.81 6.74 -11.71
N SER A 113 -0.12 7.85 -11.99
CA SER A 113 0.94 8.38 -11.13
C SER A 113 0.43 8.74 -9.73
N MET A 114 -0.68 9.50 -9.64
CA MET A 114 -1.27 9.85 -8.34
C MET A 114 -1.70 8.61 -7.55
N ALA A 115 -2.44 7.70 -8.19
CA ALA A 115 -2.92 6.47 -7.58
C ALA A 115 -1.77 5.60 -7.07
N MET A 116 -0.68 5.49 -7.83
CA MET A 116 0.54 4.81 -7.39
C MET A 116 1.09 5.44 -6.10
N HIS A 117 1.27 6.76 -6.06
CA HIS A 117 1.81 7.44 -4.87
C HIS A 117 0.90 7.28 -3.64
N PHE A 118 -0.41 7.38 -3.81
CA PHE A 118 -1.38 7.19 -2.73
C PHE A 118 -1.37 5.75 -2.22
N SER A 119 -1.49 4.77 -3.12
CA SER A 119 -1.50 3.35 -2.76
C SER A 119 -0.19 2.91 -2.11
N THR A 120 0.97 3.37 -2.60
CA THR A 120 2.26 3.08 -1.97
C THR A 120 2.37 3.69 -0.57
N THR A 121 1.85 4.91 -0.36
CA THR A 121 1.88 5.56 0.96
C THR A 121 0.99 4.81 1.95
N ASP A 122 -0.24 4.46 1.57
CA ASP A 122 -1.15 3.71 2.43
C ASP A 122 -0.64 2.29 2.70
N LEU A 123 -0.02 1.62 1.70
CA LEU A 123 0.64 0.32 1.89
C LEU A 123 1.82 0.40 2.84
N LEU A 124 2.66 1.44 2.74
CA LEU A 124 3.79 1.62 3.66
C LEU A 124 3.31 1.81 5.10
N ILE A 125 2.30 2.65 5.31
CA ILE A 125 1.72 2.88 6.64
C ILE A 125 1.14 1.57 7.19
N ALA A 126 0.36 0.85 6.38
CA ALA A 126 -0.23 -0.41 6.80
C ALA A 126 0.83 -1.48 7.10
N ALA A 127 1.87 -1.60 6.28
CA ALA A 127 2.97 -2.52 6.52
C ALA A 127 3.68 -2.22 7.84
N VAL A 128 3.98 -0.95 8.12
CA VAL A 128 4.58 -0.52 9.40
C VAL A 128 3.68 -0.90 10.58
N LEU A 129 2.38 -0.66 10.49
CA LEU A 129 1.42 -1.02 11.55
C LEU A 129 1.33 -2.53 11.78
N VAL A 130 1.31 -3.32 10.70
CA VAL A 130 1.34 -4.79 10.77
C VAL A 130 2.63 -5.25 11.44
N HIS A 131 3.79 -4.74 11.03
CA HIS A 131 5.08 -5.06 11.64
C HIS A 131 5.09 -4.73 13.14
N ILE A 132 4.69 -3.53 13.54
CA ILE A 132 4.61 -3.13 14.95
C ILE A 132 3.67 -4.05 15.74
N SER A 133 2.51 -4.39 15.19
CA SER A 133 1.53 -5.27 15.84
C SER A 133 2.10 -6.68 16.09
N PHE A 134 2.81 -7.23 15.11
CA PHE A 134 3.46 -8.52 15.25
C PHE A 134 4.62 -8.48 16.26
N GLN A 135 5.35 -7.38 16.33
CA GLN A 135 6.40 -7.19 17.33
C GLN A 135 5.86 -7.14 18.75
N PHE A 136 4.74 -6.44 18.99
CA PHE A 136 4.06 -6.49 20.29
C PHE A 136 3.62 -7.91 20.65
N LYS A 137 3.13 -8.69 19.67
CA LYS A 137 2.75 -10.08 19.88
C LYS A 137 3.94 -10.98 20.21
N MET A 138 5.10 -10.77 19.58
CA MET A 138 6.34 -11.46 19.92
C MET A 138 6.79 -11.11 21.35
N LEU A 139 6.74 -9.82 21.73
CA LEU A 139 7.08 -9.37 23.08
C LEU A 139 6.16 -10.01 24.13
N GLN A 140 4.85 -10.06 23.87
CA GLN A 140 3.88 -10.70 24.75
C GLN A 140 4.18 -12.18 24.96
N ASN A 141 4.52 -12.91 23.89
CA ASN A 141 4.89 -14.32 23.99
C ASN A 141 6.18 -14.53 24.79
N TYR A 142 7.17 -13.64 24.60
CA TYR A 142 8.41 -13.68 25.36
C TYR A 142 8.17 -13.46 26.86
N ILE A 143 7.40 -12.43 27.23
CA ILE A 143 7.08 -12.13 28.63
C ILE A 143 6.36 -13.32 29.28
N ARG A 144 5.36 -13.90 28.59
CA ARG A 144 4.62 -15.09 29.09
C ARG A 144 5.58 -16.25 29.38
N LYS A 145 6.44 -16.60 28.42
CA LYS A 145 7.42 -17.67 28.59
C LYS A 145 8.42 -17.39 29.73
N SER A 146 8.87 -16.16 29.89
CA SER A 146 9.75 -15.77 30.99
C SER A 146 9.08 -15.92 32.36
N VAL A 147 7.79 -15.58 32.47
CA VAL A 147 7.01 -15.76 33.70
C VAL A 147 6.80 -17.25 34.01
N ASP A 148 6.42 -18.04 33.01
CA ASP A 148 6.22 -19.49 33.17
C ASP A 148 7.50 -20.21 33.62
N ASN A 149 8.64 -19.83 33.02
CA ASN A 149 9.96 -20.36 33.42
C ASN A 149 10.31 -19.98 34.86
N SER A 150 10.03 -18.74 35.27
CA SER A 150 10.32 -18.25 36.62
C SER A 150 9.46 -18.98 37.67
N CYS A 151 8.17 -19.21 37.35
CA CYS A 151 7.25 -19.99 38.19
C CYS A 151 7.73 -21.44 38.34
N THR A 152 8.20 -22.05 37.24
CA THR A 152 8.72 -23.42 37.24
C THR A 152 9.99 -23.56 38.11
N ILE A 153 10.87 -22.55 38.13
CA ILE A 153 12.06 -22.53 38.97
C ILE A 153 11.70 -22.38 40.46
N MET A 154 10.67 -21.60 40.80
CA MET A 154 10.22 -21.43 42.19
C MET A 154 9.53 -22.68 42.78
N LEU A 155 9.01 -23.57 41.94
CA LEU A 155 8.34 -24.80 42.35
C LEU A 155 9.28 -26.01 42.48
N LYS A 156 10.59 -25.83 42.22
CA LYS A 156 11.61 -26.88 42.22
C LYS A 156 12.62 -26.66 43.32
#